data_AF-A0A2M7NSB0-F1
#
_entry.id   AF-A0A2M7NSB0-F1
#
_cell.length_a   1.000
_cell.length_b   1.000
_cell.length_c   1.000
_cell.angle_alpha   90.00
_cell.angle_beta   90.00
_cell.angle_gamma   90.00
#
_symmetry.space_group_name_H-M   'P 1'
#
loop_
_entity.id
_entity.type
_entity.pdbx_description
1 polymer ?
#
loop_
_entity_poly.entity_id
_entity_poly.type
_entity_poly.pdbx_seq_one_letter_code
_entity_poly.pdbx_strand_id
1 'polypeptide(L)'
;MNDSIAENGVLKNIRAELAHHAPFTAAGAATGIVLMFFFRDMSSETALKVFNVFHPAHVFLSAMVTSSLYQLHKCGRVKGKCGLAALLAVGYIGSVGIATLSDSLIPYLGELLLSMPHAHTHVGFIEEWHIVNPVAFAGIALAYFAPRTKFPHAGHV
;
A
#
# COMPACT_ATOMS: atom_id res chain seq x y z
N MET A 1 10.16 -5.85 -34.02
CA MET A 1 8.81 -5.46 -34.50
C MET A 1 7.67 -6.09 -33.69
N ASN A 2 7.88 -7.24 -33.02
CA ASN A 2 6.90 -7.79 -32.06
C ASN A 2 6.88 -7.04 -30.72
N ASP A 3 8.02 -6.56 -30.24
CA ASP A 3 8.11 -5.91 -28.92
C ASP A 3 7.34 -4.59 -28.86
N SER A 4 7.38 -3.77 -29.93
CA SER A 4 6.67 -2.50 -29.99
C SER A 4 5.14 -2.67 -30.07
N ILE A 5 4.64 -3.77 -30.65
CA ILE A 5 3.18 -4.07 -30.68
C ILE A 5 2.72 -4.56 -29.31
N ALA A 6 3.53 -5.37 -28.63
CA ALA A 6 3.26 -5.82 -27.26
C ALA A 6 3.28 -4.65 -26.26
N GLU A 7 4.23 -3.72 -26.39
CA GLU A 7 4.36 -2.53 -25.55
C GLU A 7 3.14 -1.59 -25.68
N ASN A 8 2.65 -1.38 -26.91
CA ASN A 8 1.43 -0.62 -27.17
C ASN A 8 0.19 -1.26 -26.55
N GLY A 9 0.12 -2.61 -26.53
CA GLY A 9 -0.95 -3.34 -25.86
C GLY A 9 -0.92 -3.18 -24.34
N VAL A 10 0.28 -3.29 -23.73
CA VAL A 10 0.47 -3.12 -22.28
C VAL A 10 0.14 -1.69 -21.85
N LEU A 11 0.62 -0.67 -22.56
CA LEU A 11 0.36 0.72 -22.22
C LEU A 11 -1.13 1.07 -22.33
N LYS A 12 -1.81 0.53 -23.34
CA LYS A 12 -3.26 0.66 -23.50
C LYS A 12 -4.03 0.01 -22.35
N ASN A 13 -3.60 -1.17 -21.89
CA ASN A 13 -4.21 -1.83 -20.74
C ASN A 13 -3.98 -1.06 -19.44
N ILE A 14 -2.74 -0.58 -19.21
CA ILE A 14 -2.41 0.25 -18.03
C ILE A 14 -3.31 1.49 -18.02
N ARG A 15 -3.41 2.21 -19.14
CA ARG A 15 -4.27 3.40 -19.24
C ARG A 15 -5.74 3.07 -18.99
N ALA A 16 -6.24 1.97 -19.53
CA ALA A 16 -7.64 1.54 -19.33
C ALA A 16 -7.92 1.22 -17.86
N GLU A 17 -7.02 0.48 -17.20
CA GLU A 17 -7.12 0.18 -15.77
C GLU A 17 -7.05 1.45 -14.92
N LEU A 18 -6.09 2.34 -15.16
CA LEU A 18 -5.98 3.62 -14.45
C LEU A 18 -7.24 4.49 -14.62
N ALA A 19 -7.78 4.59 -15.84
CA ALA A 19 -8.99 5.37 -16.09
C ALA A 19 -10.21 4.80 -15.36
N HIS A 20 -10.33 3.47 -15.28
CA HIS A 20 -11.40 2.81 -14.55
C HIS A 20 -11.28 2.99 -13.02
N HIS A 21 -10.05 3.09 -12.50
CA HIS A 21 -9.80 3.23 -11.06
C HIS A 21 -9.76 4.69 -10.58
N ALA A 22 -9.47 5.64 -11.48
CA ALA A 22 -9.43 7.08 -11.19
C ALA A 22 -10.61 7.63 -10.36
N PRO A 23 -11.89 7.28 -10.60
CA PRO A 23 -12.99 7.81 -9.78
C PRO A 23 -12.91 7.33 -8.32
N PHE A 24 -12.48 6.08 -8.10
CA PHE A 24 -12.32 5.54 -6.74
C PHE A 24 -11.14 6.20 -6.03
N THR A 25 -10.02 6.40 -6.72
CA THR A 25 -8.87 7.15 -6.19
C THR A 25 -9.25 8.59 -5.85
N ALA A 26 -9.97 9.28 -6.73
CA ALA A 26 -10.41 10.64 -6.50
C ALA A 26 -11.39 10.75 -5.32
N ALA A 27 -12.34 9.81 -5.21
CA ALA A 27 -13.27 9.76 -4.08
C ALA A 27 -12.54 9.50 -2.75
N GLY A 28 -11.57 8.58 -2.73
CA GLY A 28 -10.73 8.31 -1.57
C GLY A 28 -9.91 9.53 -1.16
N ALA A 29 -9.23 10.17 -2.12
CA ALA A 29 -8.46 11.39 -1.88
C ALA A 29 -9.33 12.54 -1.33
N ALA A 30 -10.51 12.76 -1.93
CA ALA A 30 -11.46 13.77 -1.44
C ALA A 30 -11.92 13.46 -0.01
N THR A 31 -12.23 12.19 0.27
CA THR A 31 -12.60 11.75 1.62
C THR A 31 -11.46 11.99 2.61
N GLY A 32 -10.22 11.66 2.25
CA GLY A 32 -9.03 11.92 3.06
C GLY A 32 -8.85 13.39 3.39
N ILE A 33 -9.01 14.29 2.41
CA ILE A 33 -8.94 15.75 2.63
C ILE A 33 -10.03 16.22 3.61
N VAL A 34 -11.25 15.71 3.45
CA VAL A 34 -12.37 16.03 4.36
C VAL A 34 -12.04 15.57 5.78
N LEU A 35 -11.54 14.34 5.95
CA LEU A 35 -11.14 13.82 7.26
C LEU A 35 -9.99 14.63 7.88
N MET A 36 -8.97 15.01 7.09
CA MET A 36 -7.88 15.88 7.56
C MET A 36 -8.41 17.21 8.09
N PHE A 37 -9.40 17.81 7.42
CA PHE A 37 -10.02 19.05 7.89
C PHE A 37 -10.74 18.87 9.22
N PHE A 38 -11.46 17.75 9.42
CA PHE A 38 -12.16 17.46 10.67
C PHE A 38 -11.22 17.08 11.83
N PHE A 39 -10.09 16.42 11.53
CA PHE A 39 -9.15 15.93 12.54
C PHE A 39 -7.94 16.84 12.78
N ARG A 40 -7.93 18.05 12.22
CA ARG A 40 -6.81 19.00 12.32
C ARG A 40 -6.40 19.36 13.75
N ASP A 41 -7.34 19.37 14.69
CA ASP A 41 -7.12 19.75 16.09
C ASP A 41 -6.96 18.53 17.00
N MET A 42 -6.75 17.35 16.43
CA MET A 42 -6.54 16.12 17.19
C MET A 42 -5.25 16.21 18.02
N SER A 43 -5.33 15.82 19.30
CA SER A 43 -4.15 15.75 20.16
C SER A 43 -3.16 14.70 19.66
N SER A 44 -1.86 14.95 19.85
CA SER A 44 -0.79 14.04 19.44
C SER A 44 -0.94 12.63 20.04
N GLU A 45 -1.45 12.52 21.27
CA GLU A 45 -1.71 11.23 21.91
C GLU A 45 -2.82 10.44 21.20
N THR A 46 -3.89 11.11 20.79
CA THR A 46 -4.99 10.46 20.05
C THR A 46 -4.53 10.07 18.65
N ALA A 47 -3.79 10.96 17.97
CA ALA A 47 -3.24 10.70 16.65
C ALA A 47 -2.32 9.48 16.66
N LEU A 48 -1.46 9.34 17.67
CA LEU A 48 -0.59 8.18 17.83
C LEU A 48 -1.37 6.88 18.05
N LYS A 49 -2.42 6.90 18.88
CA LYS A 49 -3.29 5.72 19.09
C LYS A 49 -4.00 5.30 17.80
N VAL A 50 -4.54 6.27 17.06
CA VAL A 50 -5.17 6.03 15.76
C VAL A 50 -4.14 5.44 14.79
N PHE A 51 -2.95 6.04 14.68
CA PHE A 51 -1.86 5.54 13.84
C PHE A 51 -1.49 4.09 14.18
N ASN A 52 -1.31 3.77 15.47
CA ASN A 52 -0.92 2.42 15.90
C ASN A 52 -1.97 1.34 15.61
N VAL A 53 -3.24 1.72 15.42
CA VAL A 53 -4.29 0.78 15.00
C VAL A 53 -4.38 0.69 13.48
N PHE A 54 -4.40 1.82 12.79
CA PHE A 54 -4.61 1.86 11.35
C PHE A 54 -3.37 1.49 10.55
N HIS A 55 -2.16 1.83 11.01
CA HIS A 55 -0.93 1.56 10.28
C HIS A 55 -0.69 0.04 10.09
N PRO A 56 -0.74 -0.82 11.13
CA PRO A 56 -0.62 -2.27 10.92
C PRO A 56 -1.71 -2.84 10.01
N ALA A 57 -2.94 -2.35 10.12
CA ALA A 57 -4.05 -2.77 9.26
C ALA A 57 -3.80 -2.39 7.80
N HIS A 58 -3.33 -1.17 7.54
CA HIS A 58 -2.96 -0.71 6.20
C HIS A 58 -1.81 -1.54 5.61
N VAL A 59 -0.75 -1.82 6.38
CA VAL A 59 0.40 -2.63 5.92
C VAL A 59 -0.06 -4.04 5.55
N PHE A 60 -0.87 -4.67 6.41
CA PHE A 60 -1.45 -5.99 6.17
C PHE A 60 -2.26 -6.03 4.86
N LEU A 61 -3.19 -5.07 4.69
CA LEU A 61 -4.03 -4.99 3.49
C LEU A 61 -3.18 -4.74 2.24
N SER A 62 -2.17 -3.88 2.33
CA SER A 62 -1.25 -3.58 1.23
C SER A 62 -0.45 -4.82 0.81
N ALA A 63 0.08 -5.57 1.78
CA ALA A 63 0.83 -6.79 1.53
C ALA A 63 -0.05 -7.87 0.89
N MET A 64 -1.28 -8.01 1.37
CA MET A 64 -2.25 -8.97 0.83
C MET A 64 -2.67 -8.64 -0.60
N VAL A 65 -3.05 -7.39 -0.88
CA VAL A 65 -3.53 -6.98 -2.21
C VAL A 65 -2.39 -7.06 -3.23
N THR A 66 -1.20 -6.55 -2.89
CA THR A 66 -0.02 -6.60 -3.76
C THR A 66 0.36 -8.03 -4.11
N SER A 67 0.43 -8.91 -3.12
CA SER A 67 0.74 -10.33 -3.32
C SER A 67 -0.35 -11.05 -4.12
N SER A 68 -1.62 -10.77 -3.83
CA SER A 68 -2.75 -11.36 -4.55
C SER A 68 -2.76 -10.95 -6.03
N LEU A 69 -2.48 -9.67 -6.31
CA LEU A 69 -2.43 -9.15 -7.67
C LEU A 69 -1.30 -9.83 -8.46
N TYR A 70 -0.10 -9.91 -7.87
CA TYR A 70 1.04 -10.60 -8.47
C TYR A 70 0.71 -12.06 -8.77
N GLN A 71 0.17 -12.79 -7.79
CA GLN A 71 -0.16 -14.21 -7.96
C GLN A 71 -1.22 -14.42 -9.04
N LEU A 72 -2.31 -13.64 -9.06
CA LEU A 72 -3.38 -13.80 -10.04
C LEU A 72 -2.91 -13.49 -11.47
N HIS A 73 -2.06 -12.48 -11.66
CA HIS A 73 -1.63 -12.05 -13.00
C HIS A 73 -0.44 -12.83 -13.55
N LYS A 74 0.54 -13.18 -12.72
CA LYS A 74 1.76 -13.88 -13.17
C LYS A 74 1.65 -15.40 -13.07
N CYS A 75 0.96 -15.90 -12.05
CA CYS A 75 0.99 -17.33 -11.71
C CYS A 75 -0.37 -18.02 -11.90
N GLY A 76 -1.45 -17.25 -12.06
CA GLY A 76 -2.82 -17.74 -12.10
C GLY A 76 -3.28 -18.26 -10.73
N ARG A 77 -4.39 -19.00 -10.71
CA ARG A 77 -4.96 -19.58 -9.47
C ARG A 77 -4.30 -20.90 -9.04
N VAL A 78 -3.32 -21.40 -9.80
CA VAL A 78 -2.71 -22.72 -9.54
C VAL A 78 -1.66 -22.59 -8.43
N LYS A 79 -1.88 -23.29 -7.31
CA LYS A 79 -0.94 -23.34 -6.18
C LYS A 79 0.40 -23.94 -6.63
N GLY A 80 1.51 -23.33 -6.20
CA GLY A 80 2.87 -23.81 -6.47
C GLY A 80 3.54 -23.33 -7.77
N LYS A 81 2.82 -22.64 -8.67
CA LYS A 81 3.44 -22.03 -9.87
C LYS A 81 4.28 -20.79 -9.56
N CYS A 82 3.93 -20.06 -8.51
CA CYS A 82 4.64 -18.86 -8.08
C CYS A 82 5.79 -19.24 -7.16
N GLY A 83 6.99 -18.72 -7.46
CA GLY A 83 8.12 -18.83 -6.53
C GLY A 83 7.80 -18.09 -5.24
N LEU A 84 7.84 -18.80 -4.11
CA LEU A 84 7.54 -18.23 -2.79
C LEU A 84 8.43 -17.02 -2.47
N ALA A 85 9.70 -17.06 -2.86
CA ALA A 85 10.64 -15.95 -2.71
C ALA A 85 10.19 -14.69 -3.49
N ALA A 86 9.69 -14.84 -4.72
CA ALA A 86 9.20 -13.71 -5.50
C ALA A 86 7.93 -13.11 -4.91
N LEU A 87 7.02 -13.96 -4.41
CA LEU A 87 5.80 -13.51 -3.73
C LEU A 87 6.12 -12.74 -2.45
N LEU A 88 7.04 -13.27 -1.63
CA LEU A 88 7.52 -12.59 -0.43
C LEU A 88 8.17 -11.25 -0.76
N ALA A 89 9.08 -11.22 -1.73
CA ALA A 89 9.77 -10.00 -2.14
C ALA A 89 8.78 -8.93 -2.65
N VAL A 90 7.90 -9.28 -3.59
CA VAL A 90 6.93 -8.35 -4.17
C VAL A 90 5.95 -7.85 -3.12
N GLY A 91 5.40 -8.75 -2.30
CA GLY A 91 4.44 -8.40 -1.27
C GLY A 91 5.04 -7.51 -0.18
N TYR A 92 6.26 -7.83 0.26
CA TYR A 92 6.93 -7.12 1.34
C TYR A 92 7.46 -5.75 0.88
N ILE A 93 8.20 -5.71 -0.25
CA ILE A 93 8.74 -4.44 -0.77
C ILE A 93 7.58 -3.53 -1.18
N GLY A 94 6.54 -4.06 -1.82
CA GLY A 94 5.38 -3.28 -2.25
C GLY A 94 4.46 -2.82 -1.11
N SER A 95 4.55 -3.42 0.09
CA SER A 95 3.80 -2.97 1.26
C SER A 95 4.66 -2.08 2.15
N VAL A 96 5.68 -2.65 2.80
CA VAL A 96 6.56 -1.96 3.75
C VAL A 96 7.30 -0.80 3.09
N GLY A 97 7.78 -0.99 1.86
CA GLY A 97 8.49 0.07 1.13
C GLY A 97 7.59 1.25 0.81
N ILE A 98 6.38 0.99 0.30
CA ILE A 98 5.40 2.05 0.00
C ILE A 98 4.86 2.70 1.27
N ALA A 99 4.59 1.93 2.32
CA ALA A 99 4.20 2.44 3.64
C ALA A 99 5.27 3.39 4.19
N THR A 100 6.55 3.01 4.11
CA THR A 100 7.67 3.87 4.56
C THR A 100 7.75 5.15 3.74
N LEU A 101 7.56 5.07 2.43
CA LEU A 101 7.55 6.26 1.57
C LEU A 101 6.40 7.21 1.93
N SER A 102 5.19 6.66 2.06
CA SER A 102 3.94 7.41 2.30
C SER A 102 3.85 7.99 3.71
N ASP A 103 4.20 7.21 4.73
CA ASP A 103 3.90 7.53 6.13
C ASP A 103 5.10 8.22 6.81
N SER A 104 6.30 8.12 6.23
CA SER A 104 7.53 8.63 6.83
C SER A 104 8.23 9.65 5.95
N LEU A 105 8.57 9.28 4.71
CA LEU A 105 9.44 10.10 3.86
C LEU A 105 8.71 11.29 3.23
N ILE A 106 7.50 11.08 2.68
CA ILE A 106 6.70 12.17 2.12
C ILE A 106 6.32 13.20 3.19
N PRO A 107 5.84 12.80 4.39
CA PRO A 107 5.59 13.73 5.48
C PRO A 107 6.83 14.52 5.85
N TYR A 108 7.96 13.84 6.09
CA TYR A 108 9.25 14.49 6.42
C TYR A 108 9.69 15.53 5.38
N LEU A 109 9.56 15.23 4.07
CA LEU A 109 9.82 16.20 3.02
C LEU A 109 8.89 17.42 3.10
N GLY A 110 7.62 17.21 3.48
CA GLY A 110 6.68 18.27 3.79
C GLY A 110 7.11 19.12 4.99
N GLU A 111 7.59 18.49 6.07
CA GLU A 111 8.10 19.19 7.26
C GLU A 111 9.30 20.09 6.91
N LEU A 112 10.22 19.57 6.10
CA LEU A 112 11.36 20.33 5.59
C LEU A 112 10.92 21.49 4.68
N LEU A 113 10.02 21.24 3.73
CA LEU A 113 9.52 22.25 2.80
C LEU A 113 8.80 23.39 3.53
N LEU A 114 8.09 23.08 4.62
CA LEU A 114 7.38 24.04 5.46
C LEU A 114 8.24 24.63 6.58
N SER A 115 9.53 24.27 6.67
CA SER A 115 10.46 24.72 7.71
C SER A 115 9.93 24.51 9.13
N MET A 116 9.31 23.35 9.38
CA MET A 116 8.78 23.03 10.70
C MET A 116 9.92 22.77 11.70
N PRO A 117 9.75 23.15 12.99
CA PRO A 117 10.83 23.16 13.98
C PRO A 117 11.33 21.77 14.40
N HIS A 118 10.57 20.70 14.12
CA HIS A 118 10.86 19.34 14.58
C HIS A 118 10.78 18.32 13.44
N ALA A 119 11.45 18.59 12.32
CA ALA A 119 11.42 17.67 11.19
C ALA A 119 12.18 16.36 11.51
N HIS A 120 11.48 15.23 11.56
CA HIS A 120 12.06 13.92 11.87
C HIS A 120 11.43 12.79 11.06
N THR A 121 12.26 11.87 10.57
CA THR A 121 11.77 10.68 9.88
C THR A 121 11.39 9.58 10.88
N HIS A 122 10.12 9.19 10.89
CA HIS A 122 9.63 8.06 11.69
C HIS A 122 9.55 6.79 10.85
N VAL A 123 10.48 5.84 11.00
CA VAL A 123 10.52 4.64 10.14
C VAL A 123 9.81 3.49 10.83
N GLY A 124 8.52 3.29 10.50
CA GLY A 124 7.65 2.31 11.15
C GLY A 124 8.16 0.87 11.13
N PHE A 125 8.84 0.45 10.06
CA PHE A 125 9.47 -0.88 9.98
C PHE A 125 10.63 -1.10 10.97
N ILE A 126 11.26 -0.02 11.45
CA ILE A 126 12.37 -0.07 12.41
C ILE A 126 11.84 0.13 13.83
N GLU A 127 10.99 1.14 14.02
CA GLU A 127 10.43 1.52 15.32
C GLU A 127 9.41 0.49 15.82
N GLU A 128 8.50 0.05 14.95
CA GLU A 128 7.40 -0.87 15.25
C GLU A 128 7.58 -2.22 14.53
N TRP A 129 8.85 -2.62 14.31
CA TRP A 129 9.24 -3.81 13.53
C TRP A 129 8.51 -5.10 13.98
N HIS A 130 8.27 -5.21 15.28
CA HIS A 130 7.64 -6.37 15.92
C HIS A 130 6.15 -6.52 15.59
N ILE A 131 5.49 -5.46 15.11
CA ILE A 131 4.10 -5.50 14.65
C ILE A 131 4.07 -5.45 13.12
N VAL A 132 4.80 -4.52 12.51
CA VAL A 132 4.78 -4.25 11.05
C VAL A 132 5.19 -5.48 10.24
N ASN A 133 6.24 -6.19 10.66
CA ASN A 133 6.80 -7.28 9.85
C ASN A 133 5.90 -8.51 9.93
N PRO A 134 5.45 -8.94 11.12
CA PRO A 134 4.51 -10.05 11.23
C PRO A 134 3.21 -9.80 10.47
N VAL A 135 2.64 -8.59 10.52
CA VAL A 135 1.40 -8.31 9.78
C VAL A 135 1.62 -8.26 8.26
N ALA A 136 2.78 -7.75 7.79
CA ALA A 136 3.14 -7.84 6.38
C ALA A 136 3.22 -9.29 5.91
N PHE A 137 3.95 -10.15 6.64
CA PHE A 137 4.05 -11.57 6.32
C PHE A 137 2.71 -12.30 6.41
N ALA A 138 1.87 -11.97 7.38
CA ALA A 138 0.52 -12.52 7.49
C ALA A 138 -0.34 -12.17 6.27
N GLY A 139 -0.25 -10.93 5.78
CA GLY A 139 -0.94 -10.50 4.55
C GLY A 139 -0.47 -11.28 3.32
N ILE A 140 0.85 -11.47 3.17
CA ILE A 140 1.42 -12.26 2.06
C ILE A 140 1.00 -13.74 2.16
N ALA A 141 1.03 -14.31 3.37
CA ALA A 141 0.61 -15.69 3.60
C ALA A 141 -0.87 -15.88 3.26
N LEU A 142 -1.74 -14.96 3.68
CA LEU A 142 -3.16 -15.02 3.33
C LEU A 142 -3.38 -14.95 1.82
N ALA A 143 -2.65 -14.06 1.13
CA ALA A 143 -2.69 -13.98 -0.33
C ALA A 143 -2.24 -15.30 -0.98
N TYR A 144 -1.17 -15.94 -0.47
CA TYR A 144 -0.69 -17.23 -0.99
C TYR A 144 -1.78 -18.33 -0.94
N PHE A 145 -2.52 -18.41 0.17
CA PHE A 145 -3.56 -19.43 0.35
C PHE A 145 -4.88 -19.09 -0.34
N ALA A 146 -5.25 -17.80 -0.36
CA ALA A 146 -6.53 -17.32 -0.86
C ALA A 146 -6.36 -15.98 -1.61
N PRO A 147 -5.76 -15.99 -2.81
CA PRO A 147 -5.52 -14.76 -3.56
C PRO A 147 -6.84 -14.15 -4.01
N ARG A 148 -7.20 -13.03 -3.39
CA ARG A 148 -8.44 -12.29 -3.65
C ARG A 148 -8.13 -10.80 -3.71
N THR A 149 -8.42 -10.19 -4.86
CA THR A 149 -8.30 -8.74 -5.05
C THR A 149 -9.63 -8.01 -4.88
N LYS A 150 -10.76 -8.75 -4.89
CA LYS A 150 -12.10 -8.20 -4.67
C LYS A 150 -12.49 -8.16 -3.19
N PHE A 151 -11.60 -7.66 -2.33
CA PHE A 151 -12.07 -6.93 -1.16
C PHE A 151 -12.59 -5.58 -1.66
N PRO A 152 -13.60 -4.95 -1.02
CA PRO A 152 -14.05 -3.64 -1.48
C PRO A 152 -12.83 -2.73 -1.58
N HIS A 153 -12.54 -2.22 -2.78
CA HIS A 153 -11.41 -1.33 -3.02
C HIS A 153 -11.47 -0.10 -2.08
N ALA A 154 -12.69 0.25 -1.63
CA ALA A 154 -12.99 1.23 -0.60
C ALA A 154 -12.49 0.90 0.83
N GLY A 155 -12.05 -0.33 1.12
CA GLY A 155 -11.51 -0.71 2.42
C GLY A 155 -10.00 -0.52 2.55
N HIS A 156 -9.30 -0.24 1.44
CA HIS A 156 -7.84 -0.03 1.39
C HIS A 156 -7.48 1.42 1.06
N VAL A 157 -8.22 2.08 0.15
CA VAL A 157 -8.02 3.48 -0.23
C VAL A 157 -8.61 4.39 0.84
#